data_AF-A0A9P6IQR4-F1
#
_entry.id   AF-A0A9P6IQR4-F1
#
_cell.length_a   1.000
_cell.length_b   1.000
_cell.length_c   1.000
_cell.angle_alpha   90.00
_cell.angle_beta   90.00
_cell.angle_gamma   90.00
#
_symmetry.space_group_name_H-M   'P 1'
#
loop_
_entity.id
_entity.type
_entity.pdbx_description
1 polymer ?
#
loop_
_entity_poly.entity_id
_entity_poly.type
_entity_poly.pdbx_seq_one_letter_code
_entity_poly.pdbx_strand_id
1 'polypeptide(L)'
;MTPNIIYVLGISDNGGSTSEILRVLDGPAIGDIRSRLIRLIKPDPSDVGRIAIQELLGYRLPGHGNAYAIKNEWVEIVEGTHRLWNHIPSEKKEVIRGFLIYIQSEILKRAHKRFSFANGSIGNFFLTGARMFFGSLESAIFLFSAITGITEPTRVIPVINTNHGIAIAALLMNGNTILGQCAISHPSLSSSGDSFNAGHVRPGINSSGSSTARDGSKTPDLATLSQQQQHQQQRHLQQQ
;
A
#
# COMPACT_ATOMS: atom_id res chain seq x y z
N MET A 1 -20.00 20.57 -14.00
CA MET A 1 -19.25 20.00 -12.84
C MET A 1 -19.47 20.94 -11.67
N THR A 2 -19.90 20.42 -10.52
CA THR A 2 -19.95 21.20 -9.28
C THR A 2 -18.53 21.64 -8.93
N PRO A 3 -18.21 22.94 -8.90
CA PRO A 3 -16.91 23.36 -8.40
C PRO A 3 -16.84 23.02 -6.90
N ASN A 4 -15.66 22.64 -6.42
CA ASN A 4 -15.34 22.52 -4.98
C ASN A 4 -15.90 21.26 -4.29
N ILE A 5 -15.46 20.06 -4.72
CA ILE A 5 -15.88 18.79 -4.13
C ILE A 5 -14.75 18.16 -3.32
N ILE A 6 -15.07 17.68 -2.12
CA ILE A 6 -14.19 16.80 -1.34
C ILE A 6 -14.74 15.38 -1.43
N TYR A 7 -13.96 14.48 -2.03
CA TYR A 7 -14.26 13.06 -2.11
C TYR A 7 -13.67 12.34 -0.89
N VAL A 8 -14.52 11.91 0.03
CA VAL A 8 -14.14 11.07 1.18
C VAL A 8 -14.31 9.61 0.79
N LEU A 9 -13.23 8.83 0.80
CA LEU A 9 -13.24 7.46 0.25
C LEU A 9 -12.79 6.43 1.28
N GLY A 10 -13.43 5.26 1.23
CA GLY A 10 -13.05 4.09 2.01
C GLY A 10 -11.68 3.54 1.62
N ILE A 11 -11.04 2.84 2.57
CA ILE A 11 -9.71 2.23 2.40
C ILE A 11 -9.68 0.76 2.85
N SER A 12 -10.82 0.07 2.74
CA SER A 12 -11.01 -1.34 3.16
C SER A 12 -11.17 -2.34 2.02
N ASP A 13 -11.21 -1.89 0.76
CA ASP A 13 -11.47 -2.76 -0.39
C ASP A 13 -10.27 -3.67 -0.72
N ASN A 14 -10.32 -4.90 -0.24
CA ASN A 14 -9.28 -5.91 -0.42
C ASN A 14 -9.44 -6.74 -1.71
N GLY A 15 -10.13 -6.25 -2.75
CA GLY A 15 -10.30 -6.93 -4.03
C GLY A 15 -9.22 -6.68 -5.10
N GLY A 16 -9.21 -7.51 -6.15
CA GLY A 16 -8.44 -7.29 -7.39
C GLY A 16 -6.94 -7.04 -7.20
N SER A 17 -6.38 -6.08 -7.93
CA SER A 17 -4.95 -5.71 -7.83
C SER A 17 -4.53 -5.16 -6.47
N THR A 18 -5.49 -4.72 -5.65
CA THR A 18 -5.23 -4.22 -4.31
C THR A 18 -4.87 -5.37 -3.37
N SER A 19 -5.55 -6.52 -3.49
CA SER A 19 -5.33 -7.69 -2.62
C SER A 19 -3.88 -8.15 -2.61
N GLU A 20 -3.24 -8.18 -3.78
CA GLU A 20 -1.87 -8.66 -3.93
C GLU A 20 -0.84 -7.69 -3.33
N ILE A 21 -1.09 -6.38 -3.43
CA ILE A 21 -0.30 -5.36 -2.74
C ILE A 21 -0.44 -5.52 -1.22
N LEU A 22 -1.67 -5.64 -0.71
CA LEU A 22 -1.92 -5.77 0.72
C LEU A 22 -1.28 -7.03 1.31
N ARG A 23 -1.38 -8.16 0.60
CA ARG A 23 -0.82 -9.44 1.01
C ARG A 23 0.70 -9.40 1.17
N VAL A 24 1.40 -8.64 0.32
CA VAL A 24 2.86 -8.63 0.27
C VAL A 24 3.47 -7.44 1.01
N LEU A 25 2.90 -6.25 0.85
CA LEU A 25 3.49 -5.00 1.34
C LEU A 25 2.77 -4.39 2.53
N ASP A 26 1.57 -4.87 2.87
CA ASP A 26 0.65 -4.29 3.85
C ASP A 26 0.25 -2.82 3.51
N GLY A 27 -0.83 -2.36 4.12
CA GLY A 27 -1.31 -0.99 3.98
C GLY A 27 -2.80 -0.83 3.75
N PRO A 28 -3.25 0.43 3.63
CA PRO A 28 -4.64 0.72 3.29
C PRO A 28 -4.97 0.29 1.85
N ALA A 29 -6.21 -0.11 1.61
CA ALA A 29 -6.69 -0.38 0.27
C ALA A 29 -6.90 0.93 -0.52
N ILE A 30 -5.95 1.29 -1.35
CA ILE A 30 -5.94 2.58 -2.08
C ILE A 30 -6.67 2.58 -3.43
N GLY A 31 -7.29 1.46 -3.82
CA GLY A 31 -7.85 1.26 -5.16
C GLY A 31 -8.91 2.29 -5.54
N ASP A 32 -9.82 2.62 -4.63
CA ASP A 32 -10.88 3.63 -4.86
C ASP A 32 -10.31 5.04 -4.95
N ILE A 33 -9.34 5.36 -4.09
CA ILE A 33 -8.61 6.64 -4.11
C ILE A 33 -7.92 6.84 -5.46
N ARG A 34 -7.13 5.84 -5.91
CA ARG A 34 -6.50 5.87 -7.23
C ARG A 34 -7.53 6.09 -8.33
N SER A 35 -8.61 5.33 -8.31
CA SER A 35 -9.66 5.38 -9.33
C SER A 35 -10.39 6.73 -9.36
N ARG A 36 -10.51 7.42 -8.22
CA ARG A 36 -11.05 8.77 -8.18
C ARG A 36 -10.04 9.79 -8.69
N LEU A 37 -8.78 9.70 -8.27
CA LEU A 37 -7.72 10.60 -8.72
C LEU A 37 -7.56 10.58 -10.25
N ILE A 38 -7.51 9.39 -10.86
CA ILE A 38 -7.45 9.25 -12.33
C ILE A 38 -8.61 9.93 -13.05
N ARG A 39 -9.82 9.86 -12.48
CA ARG A 39 -11.03 10.51 -13.06
C ARG A 39 -11.05 12.02 -12.89
N LEU A 40 -10.29 12.56 -11.95
CA LEU A 40 -10.18 13.99 -11.70
C LEU A 40 -9.12 14.67 -12.56
N ILE A 41 -8.23 13.89 -13.20
CA ILE A 41 -7.31 14.42 -14.20
C ILE A 41 -8.15 14.95 -15.36
N LYS A 42 -8.18 16.26 -15.52
CA LYS A 42 -8.89 16.92 -16.63
C LYS A 42 -8.05 16.77 -17.89
N PRO A 43 -8.53 16.05 -18.91
CA PRO A 43 -7.83 15.95 -20.18
C PRO A 43 -7.85 17.34 -20.83
N ASP A 44 -6.67 17.83 -21.16
CA ASP A 44 -6.48 19.01 -21.98
C ASP A 44 -5.71 18.56 -23.22
N PRO A 45 -6.30 18.60 -24.43
CA PRO A 45 -5.63 18.18 -25.66
C PRO A 45 -4.31 18.93 -25.92
N SER A 46 -4.13 20.11 -25.33
CA SER A 46 -2.88 20.88 -25.43
C SER A 46 -1.80 20.41 -24.46
N ASP A 47 -2.16 19.70 -23.38
CA ASP A 47 -1.23 19.14 -22.38
C ASP A 47 -1.04 17.63 -22.62
N VAL A 48 -0.30 17.31 -23.69
CA VAL A 48 0.03 15.92 -24.08
C VAL A 48 0.72 15.16 -22.93
N GLY A 49 1.56 15.85 -22.15
CA GLY A 49 2.26 15.24 -21.02
C GLY A 49 1.31 14.77 -19.92
N ARG A 50 0.27 15.56 -19.62
CA ARG A 50 -0.76 15.15 -18.64
C ARG A 50 -1.58 13.97 -19.12
N ILE A 51 -1.92 13.92 -20.41
CA ILE A 51 -2.63 12.78 -21.02
C ILE A 51 -1.76 11.52 -20.90
N ALA A 52 -0.47 11.60 -21.22
CA ALA A 52 0.45 10.47 -21.09
C ALA A 52 0.59 9.97 -19.63
N ILE A 53 0.63 10.89 -18.65
CA ILE A 53 0.66 10.52 -17.23
C ILE A 53 -0.66 9.85 -16.81
N GLN A 54 -1.80 10.33 -17.29
CA GLN A 54 -3.10 9.70 -17.04
C GLN A 54 -3.14 8.29 -17.64
N GLU A 55 -2.61 8.08 -18.85
CA GLU A 55 -2.49 6.76 -19.46
C GLU A 55 -1.61 5.84 -18.61
N LEU A 56 -0.40 6.29 -18.24
CA LEU A 56 0.54 5.50 -17.43
C LEU A 56 -0.06 5.12 -16.06
N LEU A 57 -0.57 6.08 -15.29
CA LEU A 57 -1.10 5.82 -13.95
C LEU A 57 -2.46 5.12 -13.98
N GLY A 58 -3.21 5.26 -15.08
CA GLY A 58 -4.45 4.54 -15.34
C GLY A 58 -4.23 3.10 -15.83
N TYR A 59 -3.01 2.78 -16.28
CA TYR A 59 -2.68 1.50 -16.88
C TYR A 59 -2.80 0.33 -15.89
N ARG A 60 -3.25 -0.81 -16.43
CA ARG A 60 -3.27 -2.11 -15.77
C ARG A 60 -2.52 -3.11 -16.62
N LEU A 61 -1.60 -3.83 -15.99
CA LEU A 61 -0.94 -4.98 -16.59
C LEU A 61 -1.97 -6.06 -16.98
N PRO A 62 -1.67 -6.92 -17.97
CA PRO A 62 -2.59 -7.99 -18.37
C PRO A 62 -3.01 -8.87 -17.18
N GLY A 63 -4.31 -9.19 -17.10
CA GLY A 63 -4.86 -10.05 -16.04
C GLY A 63 -4.72 -11.54 -16.29
N HIS A 64 -4.48 -11.92 -17.54
CA HIS A 64 -4.37 -13.30 -18.00
C HIS A 64 -3.17 -13.45 -18.94
N GLY A 65 -2.67 -14.68 -19.09
CA GLY A 65 -1.55 -15.00 -19.97
C GLY A 65 -0.29 -15.42 -19.21
N ASN A 66 0.85 -15.36 -19.90
CA ASN A 66 2.12 -15.80 -19.36
C ASN A 66 2.63 -14.85 -18.27
N ALA A 67 2.78 -15.35 -17.04
CA ALA A 67 3.27 -14.58 -15.90
C ALA A 67 4.67 -13.96 -16.11
N TYR A 68 5.55 -14.63 -16.87
CA TYR A 68 6.86 -14.09 -17.25
C TYR A 68 6.71 -12.87 -18.16
N ALA A 69 5.82 -12.92 -19.16
CA ALA A 69 5.58 -11.80 -20.06
C ALA A 69 5.00 -10.60 -19.31
N ILE A 70 4.04 -10.82 -18.42
CA ILE A 70 3.46 -9.76 -17.56
C ILE A 70 4.52 -9.13 -16.67
N LYS A 71 5.39 -9.96 -16.07
CA LYS A 71 6.51 -9.47 -15.27
C LYS A 71 7.51 -8.68 -16.12
N ASN A 72 7.79 -9.11 -17.35
CA ASN A 72 8.69 -8.41 -18.26
C ASN A 72 8.14 -7.04 -18.63
N GLU A 73 6.85 -6.93 -18.91
CA GLU A 73 6.18 -5.66 -19.17
C GLU A 73 6.28 -4.70 -17.97
N TRP A 74 6.09 -5.21 -16.75
CA TRP A 74 6.37 -4.42 -15.53
C TRP A 74 7.82 -3.95 -15.46
N VAL A 75 8.78 -4.82 -15.78
CA VAL A 75 10.21 -4.47 -15.79
C VAL A 75 10.49 -3.36 -16.81
N GLU A 76 9.95 -3.43 -18.02
CA GLU A 76 10.08 -2.37 -19.04
C GLU A 76 9.51 -1.02 -18.54
N ILE A 77 8.41 -1.05 -17.80
CA ILE A 77 7.85 0.15 -17.17
C ILE A 77 8.81 0.69 -16.11
N VAL A 78 9.35 -0.14 -15.22
CA VAL A 78 10.30 0.29 -14.18
C VAL A 78 11.60 0.81 -14.81
N GLU A 79 12.10 0.16 -15.86
CA GLU A 79 13.31 0.55 -16.57
C GLU A 79 13.14 1.86 -17.34
N GLY A 80 11.91 2.25 -17.68
CA GLY A 80 11.62 3.49 -18.39
C GLY A 80 11.62 3.35 -19.91
N THR A 81 11.61 2.11 -20.42
CA THR A 81 11.71 1.73 -21.84
C THR A 81 10.34 1.46 -22.46
N HIS A 82 9.31 1.19 -21.64
CA HIS A 82 7.97 0.95 -22.12
C HIS A 82 7.34 2.19 -22.79
N ARG A 83 6.52 1.98 -23.84
CA ARG A 83 5.86 3.03 -24.63
C ARG A 83 5.04 4.04 -23.81
N LEU A 84 4.56 3.65 -22.63
CA LEU A 84 3.76 4.51 -21.73
C LEU A 84 4.56 5.72 -21.22
N TRP A 85 5.89 5.70 -21.33
CA TRP A 85 6.73 6.84 -20.96
C TRP A 85 6.82 7.91 -22.04
N ASN A 86 6.32 7.64 -23.24
CA ASN A 86 6.35 8.60 -24.34
C ASN A 86 5.57 9.87 -23.96
N HIS A 87 6.12 11.03 -24.31
CA HIS A 87 5.54 12.35 -24.07
C HIS A 87 5.43 12.79 -22.60
N ILE A 88 5.84 11.96 -21.62
CA ILE A 88 5.90 12.39 -20.22
C ILE A 88 7.11 13.33 -20.04
N PRO A 89 6.94 14.55 -19.49
CA PRO A 89 8.04 15.46 -19.17
C PRO A 89 9.09 14.81 -18.27
N SER A 90 10.37 15.13 -18.48
CA SER A 90 11.49 14.44 -17.82
C SER A 90 11.42 14.54 -16.30
N GLU A 91 11.07 15.70 -15.75
CA GLU A 91 10.92 15.91 -14.32
C GLU A 91 9.81 15.04 -13.70
N LYS A 92 8.68 14.88 -14.40
CA LYS A 92 7.58 14.02 -13.95
C LYS A 92 7.94 12.54 -14.14
N LYS A 93 8.68 12.20 -15.19
CA LYS A 93 9.19 10.85 -15.44
C LYS A 93 10.09 10.39 -14.30
N GLU A 94 11.07 11.20 -13.89
CA GLU A 94 11.98 10.85 -12.79
C GLU A 94 11.23 10.67 -11.47
N VAL A 95 10.27 11.55 -11.16
CA VAL A 95 9.44 11.44 -9.95
C VAL A 95 8.63 10.13 -9.96
N ILE A 96 7.84 9.88 -11.00
CA ILE A 96 6.98 8.69 -11.07
C ILE A 96 7.82 7.43 -11.04
N ARG A 97 8.87 7.36 -11.86
CA ARG A 97 9.73 6.20 -11.98
C ARG A 97 10.49 5.91 -10.69
N GLY A 98 10.92 6.94 -9.95
CA GLY A 98 11.54 6.78 -8.63
C GLY A 98 10.68 5.97 -7.65
N PHE A 99 9.38 6.26 -7.59
CA PHE A 99 8.46 5.49 -6.72
C PHE A 99 8.14 4.09 -7.26
N LEU A 100 8.13 3.90 -8.58
CA LEU A 100 7.98 2.56 -9.19
C LEU A 100 9.21 1.67 -8.94
N ILE A 101 10.42 2.25 -8.98
CA ILE A 101 11.66 1.56 -8.58
C ILE A 101 11.62 1.24 -7.09
N TYR A 102 11.19 2.19 -6.26
CA TYR A 102 11.08 1.99 -4.82
C TYR A 102 10.16 0.82 -4.46
N ILE A 103 8.95 0.76 -5.02
CA ILE A 103 8.04 -0.36 -4.75
C ILE A 103 8.56 -1.68 -5.31
N GLN A 104 9.25 -1.67 -6.47
CA GLN A 104 9.93 -2.86 -6.99
C GLN A 104 10.98 -3.38 -5.99
N SER A 105 11.77 -2.49 -5.38
CA SER A 105 12.73 -2.86 -4.33
C SER A 105 12.03 -3.49 -3.11
N GLU A 106 10.91 -2.91 -2.67
CA GLU A 106 10.13 -3.43 -1.55
C GLU A 106 9.51 -4.81 -1.82
N ILE A 107 9.10 -5.05 -3.07
CA ILE A 107 8.62 -6.37 -3.52
C ILE A 107 9.77 -7.38 -3.52
N LEU A 108 10.96 -7.00 -4.01
CA LEU A 108 12.13 -7.87 -4.05
C LEU A 108 12.63 -8.26 -2.65
N LYS A 109 12.60 -7.34 -1.68
CA LYS A 109 12.88 -7.65 -0.26
C LYS A 109 11.96 -8.74 0.30
N ARG A 110 10.79 -8.94 -0.32
CA ARG A 110 9.77 -9.93 0.06
C ARG A 110 9.58 -10.99 -1.02
N ALA A 111 10.63 -11.32 -1.78
CA ALA A 111 10.58 -12.27 -2.90
C ALA A 111 9.94 -13.63 -2.53
N HIS A 112 10.12 -14.09 -1.29
CA HIS A 112 9.51 -15.31 -0.76
C HIS A 112 7.97 -15.30 -0.80
N LYS A 113 7.33 -14.12 -0.84
CA LYS A 113 5.87 -13.96 -0.97
C LYS A 113 5.36 -14.19 -2.39
N ARG A 114 6.25 -14.30 -3.39
CA ARG A 114 5.94 -14.55 -4.82
C ARG A 114 4.88 -13.58 -5.35
N PHE A 115 5.22 -12.30 -5.41
CA PHE A 115 4.34 -11.26 -5.90
C PHE A 115 3.91 -11.52 -7.36
N SER A 116 2.61 -11.46 -7.62
CA SER A 116 1.99 -11.56 -8.94
C SER A 116 1.72 -10.16 -9.49
N PHE A 117 2.20 -9.90 -10.71
CA PHE A 117 1.94 -8.64 -11.40
C PHE A 117 0.65 -8.66 -12.24
N ALA A 118 -0.06 -9.80 -12.30
CA ALA A 118 -1.27 -9.94 -13.10
C ALA A 118 -2.35 -8.94 -12.66
N ASN A 119 -2.95 -8.23 -13.63
CA ASN A 119 -3.94 -7.17 -13.40
C ASN A 119 -3.43 -6.00 -12.52
N GLY A 120 -2.11 -5.93 -12.28
CA GLY A 120 -1.46 -4.93 -11.45
C GLY A 120 -1.68 -3.53 -12.00
N SER A 121 -2.09 -2.60 -11.15
CA SER A 121 -2.31 -1.21 -11.56
C SER A 121 -1.09 -0.36 -11.27
N ILE A 122 -0.57 0.30 -12.31
CA ILE A 122 0.61 1.16 -12.18
C ILE A 122 0.34 2.32 -11.22
N GLY A 123 -0.84 2.93 -11.28
CA GLY A 123 -1.24 3.96 -10.31
C GLY A 123 -1.31 3.46 -8.86
N ASN A 124 -1.70 2.20 -8.62
CA ASN A 124 -1.65 1.62 -7.27
C ASN A 124 -0.20 1.43 -6.83
N PHE A 125 0.69 0.97 -7.72
CA PHE A 125 2.09 0.79 -7.40
C PHE A 125 2.77 2.12 -7.08
N PHE A 126 2.50 3.16 -7.87
CA PHE A 126 2.96 4.52 -7.60
C PHE A 126 2.48 5.05 -6.24
N LEU A 127 1.17 5.03 -5.97
CA LEU A 127 0.60 5.53 -4.71
C LEU A 127 1.10 4.73 -3.50
N THR A 128 1.24 3.41 -3.63
CA THR A 128 1.77 2.56 -2.56
C THR A 128 3.23 2.88 -2.29
N GLY A 129 4.05 3.02 -3.35
CA GLY A 129 5.45 3.39 -3.23
C GLY A 129 5.63 4.76 -2.58
N ALA A 130 4.86 5.76 -3.02
CA ALA A 130 4.87 7.10 -2.42
C ALA A 130 4.43 7.08 -0.96
N ARG A 131 3.34 6.37 -0.62
CA ARG A 131 2.88 6.22 0.77
C ARG A 131 3.97 5.64 1.65
N MET A 132 4.58 4.53 1.21
CA MET A 132 5.63 3.86 1.98
C MET A 132 6.85 4.76 2.20
N PHE A 133 7.27 5.46 1.15
CA PHE A 133 8.40 6.39 1.23
C PHE A 133 8.14 7.54 2.21
N PHE A 134 6.95 8.15 2.16
CA PHE A 134 6.60 9.25 3.05
C PHE A 134 6.14 8.80 4.44
N GLY A 135 5.76 7.54 4.62
CA GLY A 135 4.99 7.11 5.78
C GLY A 135 3.65 7.83 5.90
N SER A 136 3.03 8.24 4.78
CA SER A 136 1.78 8.99 4.77
C SER A 136 0.99 8.79 3.48
N LEU A 137 -0.26 8.31 3.59
CA LEU A 137 -1.18 8.21 2.46
C LEU A 137 -1.60 9.59 1.94
N GLU A 138 -1.82 10.56 2.82
CA GLU A 138 -2.21 11.92 2.44
C GLU A 138 -1.11 12.59 1.61
N SER A 139 0.16 12.44 2.00
CA SER A 139 1.30 12.96 1.23
C SER A 139 1.41 12.30 -0.16
N ALA A 140 1.11 11.00 -0.26
CA ALA A 140 1.08 10.29 -1.54
C ALA A 140 -0.05 10.82 -2.45
N ILE A 141 -1.24 11.09 -1.89
CA ILE A 141 -2.37 11.68 -2.63
C ILE A 141 -2.04 13.10 -3.07
N PHE A 142 -1.41 13.90 -2.21
CA PHE A 142 -0.95 15.24 -2.54
C PHE A 142 0.03 15.20 -3.72
N LEU A 143 1.05 14.34 -3.66
CA LEU A 143 2.01 14.18 -4.73
C LEU A 143 1.33 13.79 -6.05
N PHE A 144 0.42 12.80 -6.01
CA PHE A 144 -0.35 12.40 -7.20
C PHE A 144 -1.10 13.60 -7.79
N SER A 145 -1.77 14.39 -6.95
CA SER A 145 -2.55 15.54 -7.38
C SER A 145 -1.65 16.62 -8.01
N ALA A 146 -0.49 16.87 -7.41
CA ALA A 146 0.49 17.83 -7.91
C ALA A 146 1.05 17.45 -9.29
N ILE A 147 1.46 16.19 -9.49
CA ILE A 147 2.02 15.75 -10.78
C ILE A 147 0.98 15.70 -11.91
N THR A 148 -0.30 15.52 -11.57
CA THR A 148 -1.40 15.39 -12.53
C THR A 148 -2.22 16.68 -12.72
N GLY A 149 -1.89 17.75 -11.99
CA GLY A 149 -2.59 19.03 -12.10
C GLY A 149 -4.00 19.04 -11.51
N ILE A 150 -4.29 18.12 -10.59
CA ILE A 150 -5.53 18.18 -9.79
C ILE A 150 -5.34 19.31 -8.78
N THR A 151 -6.08 20.39 -8.98
CA THR A 151 -5.93 21.64 -8.23
C THR A 151 -7.07 21.84 -7.24
N GLU A 152 -6.78 22.63 -6.20
CA GLU A 152 -7.79 23.12 -5.27
C GLU A 152 -8.94 23.83 -6.02
N PRO A 153 -10.16 23.80 -5.47
CA PRO A 153 -10.53 23.26 -4.16
C PRO A 153 -11.02 21.80 -4.19
N THR A 154 -10.75 21.05 -5.27
CA THR A 154 -11.17 19.65 -5.35
C THR A 154 -10.14 18.75 -4.66
N ARG A 155 -10.59 17.94 -3.69
CA ARG A 155 -9.71 17.04 -2.93
C ARG A 155 -10.22 15.61 -2.89
N VAL A 156 -9.29 14.67 -2.77
CA VAL A 156 -9.57 13.27 -2.44
C VAL A 156 -8.92 12.99 -1.09
N ILE A 157 -9.69 12.52 -0.11
CA ILE A 157 -9.19 12.21 1.22
C ILE A 157 -9.63 10.80 1.64
N PRO A 158 -8.76 10.04 2.32
CA PRO A 158 -9.17 8.77 2.92
C PRO A 158 -10.11 9.05 4.11
N VAL A 159 -11.06 8.15 4.35
CA VAL A 159 -11.97 8.24 5.51
C VAL A 159 -11.22 8.06 6.84
N ILE A 160 -10.09 7.35 6.84
CA ILE A 160 -9.22 7.13 8.00
C ILE A 160 -7.78 7.41 7.57
N ASN A 161 -7.08 8.26 8.32
CA ASN A 161 -5.65 8.49 8.12
C ASN A 161 -4.84 7.37 8.81
N THR A 162 -4.38 6.40 8.03
CA THR A 162 -3.54 5.30 8.51
C THR A 162 -2.59 4.83 7.41
N ASN A 163 -1.48 4.22 7.83
CA ASN A 163 -0.59 3.48 6.94
C ASN A 163 -0.77 1.96 7.01
N HIS A 164 -1.68 1.48 7.85
CA HIS A 164 -1.94 0.07 8.08
C HIS A 164 -3.18 -0.43 7.33
N GLY A 165 -3.25 -1.74 7.11
CA GLY A 165 -4.46 -2.38 6.60
C GLY A 165 -5.65 -2.19 7.52
N ILE A 166 -6.80 -1.88 6.91
CA ILE A 166 -8.09 -1.84 7.59
C ILE A 166 -9.02 -2.82 6.89
N ALA A 167 -9.75 -3.61 7.68
CA ALA A 167 -10.82 -4.46 7.20
C ALA A 167 -12.13 -4.06 7.88
N ILE A 168 -13.23 -4.18 7.14
CA ILE A 168 -14.58 -4.13 7.70
C ILE A 168 -15.09 -5.55 7.94
N ALA A 169 -16.02 -5.70 8.87
CA ALA A 169 -16.66 -6.97 9.17
C ALA A 169 -18.19 -6.81 9.23
N ALA A 170 -18.93 -7.86 8.90
CA ALA A 170 -20.38 -7.92 9.01
C ALA A 170 -20.79 -8.99 10.02
N LEU A 171 -21.56 -8.61 11.04
CA LEU A 171 -22.21 -9.54 11.96
C LEU A 171 -23.55 -9.98 11.35
N LEU A 172 -23.73 -11.27 11.17
CA LEU A 172 -24.93 -11.88 10.61
C LEU A 172 -25.98 -12.15 11.70
N MET A 173 -27.25 -12.29 11.30
CA MET A 173 -28.36 -12.58 12.22
C MET A 173 -28.19 -13.90 13.01
N ASN A 174 -27.47 -14.86 12.46
CA ASN A 174 -27.16 -16.14 13.12
C ASN A 174 -25.97 -16.05 14.10
N GLY A 175 -25.40 -14.86 14.31
CA GLY A 175 -24.26 -14.63 15.19
C GLY A 175 -22.88 -14.80 14.54
N ASN A 176 -22.81 -15.28 13.29
CA ASN A 176 -21.53 -15.43 12.59
C ASN A 176 -21.00 -14.07 12.10
N THR A 177 -19.67 -13.94 11.99
CA THR A 177 -19.03 -12.72 11.46
C THR A 177 -18.32 -13.01 10.15
N ILE A 178 -18.55 -12.20 9.12
CA ILE A 178 -17.80 -12.21 7.87
C ILE A 178 -16.77 -11.08 7.91
N LEU A 179 -15.49 -11.40 7.76
CA LEU A 179 -14.40 -10.42 7.72
C LEU A 179 -13.99 -10.09 6.27
N GLY A 180 -13.82 -8.81 5.98
CA GLY A 180 -13.31 -8.29 4.71
C GLY A 180 -14.41 -7.88 3.74
N GLN A 181 -14.23 -6.72 3.11
CA GLN A 181 -15.21 -6.12 2.20
C GLN A 181 -15.56 -7.04 1.01
N CYS A 182 -14.56 -7.68 0.41
CA CYS A 182 -14.78 -8.59 -0.71
C CYS A 182 -15.65 -9.79 -0.30
N ALA A 183 -15.39 -10.40 0.85
CA ALA A 183 -16.14 -11.54 1.37
C ALA A 183 -17.58 -11.16 1.77
N ILE A 184 -17.78 -9.96 2.31
CA ILE A 184 -19.12 -9.43 2.62
C ILE A 184 -19.94 -9.25 1.33
N SER A 185 -19.31 -8.75 0.26
CA SER A 185 -20.01 -8.45 -1.01
C SER A 185 -20.20 -9.69 -1.90
N HIS A 186 -19.31 -10.67 -1.77
CA HIS A 186 -19.31 -11.92 -2.53
C HIS A 186 -19.13 -13.11 -1.57
N PRO A 187 -20.15 -13.41 -0.74
CA PRO A 187 -20.07 -14.51 0.20
C PRO A 187 -19.89 -15.83 -0.57
N SER A 188 -18.74 -16.49 -0.35
CA SER A 188 -18.52 -17.83 -0.86
C SER A 188 -19.36 -18.82 -0.07
N LEU A 189 -19.95 -19.81 -0.75
CA LEU A 189 -20.68 -20.93 -0.12
C LEU A 189 -19.83 -21.72 0.89
N SER A 190 -18.50 -21.54 0.88
CA SER A 190 -17.52 -22.20 1.74
C SER A 190 -17.08 -21.37 2.97
N SER A 191 -17.59 -20.17 3.17
CA SER A 191 -17.20 -19.28 4.29
C SER A 191 -17.78 -19.67 5.67
N SER A 192 -18.40 -20.85 5.78
CA SER A 192 -18.78 -21.46 7.06
C SER A 192 -17.58 -21.95 7.90
N GLY A 193 -16.34 -21.80 7.41
CA GLY A 193 -15.13 -22.38 8.02
C GLY A 193 -14.27 -21.44 8.86
N ASP A 194 -14.15 -20.16 8.51
CA ASP A 194 -13.32 -19.20 9.27
C ASP A 194 -14.18 -18.49 10.33
N SER A 195 -14.78 -19.32 11.19
CA SER A 195 -15.53 -18.87 12.35
C SER A 195 -14.55 -18.32 13.38
N PHE A 196 -14.28 -17.01 13.36
CA PHE A 196 -13.74 -16.36 14.55
C PHE A 196 -14.81 -16.41 15.63
N ASN A 197 -14.68 -17.38 16.54
CA ASN A 197 -15.53 -17.48 17.71
C ASN A 197 -15.17 -16.34 18.65
N ALA A 198 -15.93 -15.24 18.62
CA ALA A 198 -15.78 -14.11 19.53
C ALA A 198 -16.29 -14.46 20.94
N GLY A 199 -15.78 -15.56 21.51
CA GLY A 199 -15.92 -15.89 22.91
C GLY A 199 -14.84 -15.17 23.71
N HIS A 200 -15.27 -14.24 24.57
CA HIS A 200 -14.46 -13.51 25.56
C HIS A 200 -13.52 -12.40 25.06
N VAL A 201 -14.10 -11.23 24.78
CA VAL A 201 -13.50 -9.96 25.22
C VAL A 201 -14.46 -9.31 26.21
N ARG A 202 -14.23 -9.57 27.51
CA ARG A 202 -14.82 -8.75 28.58
C ARG A 202 -13.89 -7.55 28.83
N PRO A 203 -14.41 -6.34 29.05
CA PRO A 203 -13.59 -5.21 29.51
C PRO A 203 -13.01 -5.57 30.89
N GLY A 204 -11.68 -5.60 31.00
CA GLY A 204 -10.98 -6.00 32.22
C GLY A 204 -11.20 -5.01 33.36
N ILE A 205 -11.80 -5.49 34.44
CA ILE A 205 -11.70 -4.93 35.79
C ILE A 205 -10.46 -5.56 36.45
N ASN A 206 -9.63 -4.72 37.07
CA ASN A 206 -8.43 -5.10 37.81
C ASN A 206 -8.71 -6.18 38.87
N SER A 207 -7.92 -7.25 38.86
CA SER A 207 -7.63 -8.02 40.07
C SER A 207 -6.27 -8.69 39.99
N SER A 208 -5.42 -8.30 40.94
CA SER A 208 -4.16 -8.90 41.35
C SER A 208 -4.26 -10.41 41.61
N GLY A 209 -3.28 -11.17 41.12
CA GLY A 209 -3.10 -12.57 41.49
C GLY A 209 -1.86 -13.18 40.84
N SER A 210 -0.85 -13.46 41.66
CA SER A 210 0.43 -14.07 41.32
C SER A 210 0.32 -15.50 40.78
N SER A 211 1.12 -15.85 39.77
CA SER A 211 1.83 -17.14 39.75
C SER A 211 2.98 -17.15 38.74
N THR A 212 3.99 -17.92 39.14
CA THR A 212 5.33 -18.09 38.61
C THR A 212 5.39 -19.01 37.40
N ALA A 213 6.17 -18.65 36.36
CA ALA A 213 6.89 -19.61 35.53
C ALA A 213 8.09 -18.94 34.84
N ARG A 214 9.27 -19.52 35.03
CA ARG A 214 10.51 -19.20 34.32
C ARG A 214 10.46 -19.82 32.93
N ASP A 215 10.80 -19.08 31.88
CA ASP A 215 11.50 -19.69 30.75
C ASP A 215 12.44 -18.67 30.08
N GLY A 216 13.64 -19.15 29.75
CA GLY A 216 14.78 -18.36 29.32
C GLY A 216 14.90 -18.32 27.81
N SER A 217 14.78 -17.14 27.22
CA SER A 217 15.39 -16.80 25.94
C SER A 217 15.55 -15.28 25.85
N LYS A 218 16.70 -14.77 26.29
CA LYS A 218 17.06 -13.35 26.13
C LYS A 218 17.77 -13.17 24.79
N THR A 219 17.04 -12.66 23.81
CA THR A 219 17.64 -11.88 22.72
C THR A 219 18.17 -10.56 23.32
N PRO A 220 19.43 -10.17 23.04
CA PRO A 220 19.98 -8.94 23.63
C PRO A 220 19.37 -7.70 22.96
N ASP A 221 18.93 -6.77 23.81
CA ASP A 221 18.38 -5.47 23.43
C ASP A 221 19.46 -4.62 22.71
N LEU A 222 19.05 -3.94 21.63
CA LEU A 222 19.90 -3.21 20.69
C LEU A 222 20.71 -2.09 21.40
N ALA A 223 20.17 -1.55 22.49
CA ALA A 223 20.86 -0.57 23.33
C ALA A 223 22.11 -1.15 24.01
N THR A 224 22.10 -2.43 24.36
CA THR A 224 23.22 -3.13 25.01
C THR A 224 24.37 -3.37 24.04
N LEU A 225 24.06 -3.61 22.76
CA LEU A 225 25.06 -3.81 21.70
C LEU A 225 25.80 -2.49 21.37
N SER A 226 25.07 -1.36 21.36
CA SER A 226 25.68 -0.05 21.14
C SER A 226 26.61 0.39 22.28
N GLN A 227 26.25 0.08 23.55
CA GLN A 227 27.11 0.40 24.69
C GLN A 227 28.38 -0.47 24.73
N GLN A 228 28.30 -1.74 24.31
CA GLN A 228 29.48 -2.61 24.23
C GLN A 228 30.45 -2.20 23.12
N GLN A 229 29.94 -1.72 21.97
CA GLN A 229 30.80 -1.19 20.90
C GLN A 229 31.53 0.11 21.30
N GLN A 230 30.85 1.01 22.03
CA GLN A 230 31.48 2.24 22.53
C GLN A 230 32.56 1.95 23.58
N HIS A 231 32.33 1.00 24.48
CA HIS A 231 33.35 0.59 25.46
C HIS A 231 34.56 -0.10 24.82
N GLN A 232 34.37 -0.83 23.71
CA GLN A 232 35.50 -1.44 22.98
C GLN A 232 36.32 -0.40 22.22
N GLN A 233 35.69 0.61 21.61
CA GLN A 233 36.42 1.72 20.96
C GLN A 233 37.22 2.56 21.95
N GLN A 234 36.66 2.87 23.14
CA GLN A 234 37.40 3.63 24.15
C GLN A 234 38.61 2.88 24.72
N ARG A 235 38.55 1.55 24.84
CA ARG A 235 39.71 0.75 25.27
C ARG A 235 40.82 0.69 24.22
N HIS A 236 40.49 0.79 22.94
CA HIS A 236 41.50 0.77 21.88
C HIS A 236 42.25 2.11 21.76
N LEU A 237 41.57 3.22 22.07
CA LEU A 237 42.16 4.57 22.11
C LEU A 237 43.05 4.83 23.33
N GLN A 238 42.98 4.01 24.39
CA GLN A 238 43.85 4.12 25.57
C GLN A 238 45.12 3.25 25.49
N GLN A 239 45.30 2.48 24.42
CA GLN A 239 46.46 1.61 24.20
C GLN A 239 47.35 2.05 23.02
N GLN A 240 47.20 3.29 22.55
CA GLN A 240 48.12 3.95 21.61
C GLN A 240 48.79 5.15 22.26
#